data_AF-V9G4N2-F1
#
_entry.id   AF-V9G4N2-F1
#
_cell.length_a   1.000
_cell.length_b   1.000
_cell.length_c   1.000
_cell.angle_alpha   90.00
_cell.angle_beta   90.00
_cell.angle_gamma   90.00
#
_symmetry.space_group_name_H-M   'P 1'
#
loop_
_entity.id
_entity.type
_entity.pdbx_description
1 polymer ?
#
loop_
_entity_poly.entity_id
_entity_poly.type
_entity_poly.pdbx_seq_one_letter_code
_entity_poly.pdbx_strand_id
1 'polypeptide(L)'
;MRVVLTGGGTGGHIYPAVAIARQCEVEDPATEFLYIGGERGLESKLVPQENLPFQSIDITGFRRKLSLDNVKTIMRFFRGVKRSKTLLADFKPDVVIGTGGYVCGPVVYAAAKLGIPTIIHEQNAIPGLTNQFLSRYADTVAVSFEGSEGSFPKAKRAIYTGNPRATTVLSANRERGFASLGIPMEAPIVLIVGGSRGAKAINDA
;
A
#
# COMPACT_ATOMS: atom_id res chain seq x y z
N MET A 1 -16.67 7.55 -8.58
CA MET A 1 -15.94 6.53 -9.39
C MET A 1 -15.76 5.22 -8.62
N ARG A 2 -15.26 4.11 -9.20
CA ARG A 2 -15.00 2.84 -8.49
C ARG A 2 -13.49 2.53 -8.43
N VAL A 3 -12.92 2.50 -7.23
CA VAL A 3 -11.47 2.36 -7.02
C VAL A 3 -11.15 1.08 -6.27
N VAL A 4 -10.22 0.28 -6.79
CA VAL A 4 -9.61 -0.80 -6.02
C VAL A 4 -8.27 -0.37 -5.46
N LEU A 5 -8.10 -0.57 -4.16
CA LEU A 5 -6.86 -0.30 -3.45
C LEU A 5 -6.21 -1.61 -3.02
N THR A 6 -4.89 -1.68 -3.08
CA THR A 6 -4.15 -2.82 -2.54
C THR A 6 -2.81 -2.37 -1.98
N GLY A 7 -2.43 -2.97 -0.87
CA GLY A 7 -1.22 -2.67 -0.10
C GLY A 7 -1.17 -3.65 1.07
N GLY A 8 0.01 -4.03 1.53
CA GLY A 8 0.03 -4.99 2.63
C GLY A 8 1.39 -5.35 3.21
N GLY A 9 1.33 -6.10 4.31
CA GLY A 9 2.49 -6.57 5.07
C GLY A 9 3.00 -5.60 6.13
N THR A 10 3.01 -4.28 5.86
CA THR A 10 3.41 -3.25 6.83
C THR A 10 2.51 -2.03 6.74
N GLY A 11 2.47 -1.23 7.82
CA GLY A 11 1.76 0.06 7.81
C GLY A 11 2.28 1.02 6.72
N GLY A 12 3.56 0.90 6.34
CA GLY A 12 4.18 1.72 5.30
C GLY A 12 3.57 1.55 3.90
N HIS A 13 2.87 0.44 3.64
CA HIS A 13 2.10 0.24 2.39
C HIS A 13 0.60 0.46 2.62
N ILE A 14 0.08 0.10 3.79
CA ILE A 14 -1.36 0.21 4.09
C ILE A 14 -1.80 1.67 4.21
N TYR A 15 -1.09 2.48 5.01
CA TYR A 15 -1.50 3.86 5.26
C TYR A 15 -1.45 4.78 4.03
N PRO A 16 -0.49 4.65 3.09
CA PRO A 16 -0.58 5.37 1.82
C PRO A 16 -1.84 5.03 1.01
N ALA A 17 -2.26 3.76 0.98
CA ALA A 17 -3.47 3.37 0.26
C ALA A 17 -4.73 3.98 0.93
N VAL A 18 -4.78 3.97 2.26
CA VAL A 18 -5.85 4.63 3.02
C VAL A 18 -5.84 6.14 2.77
N ALA A 19 -4.68 6.79 2.78
CA ALA A 19 -4.57 8.22 2.51
C ALA A 19 -5.08 8.60 1.11
N ILE A 20 -4.78 7.78 0.10
CA ILE A 20 -5.35 7.93 -1.25
C ILE A 20 -6.87 7.80 -1.22
N ALA A 21 -7.41 6.79 -0.52
CA ALA A 21 -8.86 6.62 -0.37
C ALA A 21 -9.52 7.88 0.21
N ARG A 22 -8.97 8.42 1.30
CA ARG A 22 -9.50 9.63 1.96
C ARG A 22 -9.48 10.84 1.06
N GLN A 23 -8.39 11.03 0.31
CA GLN A 23 -8.36 12.15 -0.62
C GLN A 23 -9.42 11.97 -1.71
N CYS A 24 -9.57 10.76 -2.27
CA CYS A 24 -10.62 10.49 -3.25
C CYS A 24 -12.03 10.71 -2.70
N GLU A 25 -12.31 10.36 -1.43
CA GLU A 25 -13.59 10.64 -0.76
C GLU A 25 -13.87 12.16 -0.63
N VAL A 26 -12.82 12.96 -0.41
CA VAL A 26 -12.93 14.43 -0.34
C VAL A 26 -13.21 15.03 -1.72
N GLU A 27 -12.54 14.56 -2.77
CA GLU A 27 -12.71 15.06 -4.14
C GLU A 27 -14.02 14.60 -4.78
N ASP A 28 -14.43 13.35 -4.54
CA ASP A 28 -15.68 12.75 -5.04
C ASP A 28 -16.29 11.84 -3.96
N PRO A 29 -17.25 12.36 -3.15
CA PRO A 29 -17.93 11.58 -2.11
C PRO A 29 -18.72 10.38 -2.61
N ALA A 30 -19.03 10.30 -3.91
CA ALA A 30 -19.70 9.15 -4.52
C ALA A 30 -18.71 8.04 -4.92
N THR A 31 -17.42 8.16 -4.55
CA THR A 31 -16.43 7.13 -4.84
C THR A 31 -16.68 5.86 -4.03
N GLU A 32 -16.79 4.74 -4.72
CA GLU A 32 -16.86 3.41 -4.12
C GLU A 32 -15.47 2.78 -4.05
N PHE A 33 -15.14 2.18 -2.92
CA PHE A 33 -13.85 1.53 -2.71
C PHE A 33 -13.98 0.03 -2.48
N LEU A 34 -13.00 -0.71 -2.97
CA LEU A 34 -12.73 -2.07 -2.54
C LEU A 34 -11.24 -2.22 -2.26
N TYR A 35 -10.90 -2.60 -1.02
CA TYR A 35 -9.55 -2.95 -0.65
C TYR A 35 -9.31 -4.46 -0.82
N ILE A 36 -8.30 -4.84 -1.59
CA ILE A 36 -7.89 -6.24 -1.73
C ILE A 36 -6.55 -6.45 -1.01
N GLY A 37 -6.61 -7.16 0.12
CA GLY A 37 -5.50 -7.40 1.04
C GLY A 37 -5.11 -8.88 1.17
N GLY A 38 -4.00 -9.14 1.87
CA GLY A 38 -3.61 -10.49 2.26
C GLY A 38 -4.39 -10.94 3.49
N GLU A 39 -4.83 -12.20 3.51
CA GLU A 39 -5.59 -12.77 4.65
C GLU A 39 -4.83 -12.67 5.99
N ARG A 40 -3.50 -12.87 5.96
CA ARG A 40 -2.64 -12.95 7.16
C ARG A 40 -1.87 -11.66 7.45
N GLY A 41 -2.00 -10.63 6.61
CA GLY A 41 -1.25 -9.40 6.76
C GLY A 41 -1.89 -8.44 7.77
N LEU A 42 -1.17 -7.38 8.15
CA LEU A 42 -1.71 -6.34 9.04
C LEU A 42 -2.94 -5.65 8.44
N GLU A 43 -3.03 -5.61 7.12
CA GLU A 43 -4.14 -5.02 6.37
C GLU A 43 -5.49 -5.63 6.70
N SER A 44 -5.57 -6.93 7.02
CA SER A 44 -6.84 -7.58 7.35
C SER A 44 -7.45 -7.10 8.66
N LYS A 45 -6.67 -6.42 9.51
CA LYS A 45 -7.12 -5.78 10.74
C LYS A 45 -7.25 -4.27 10.59
N LEU A 46 -6.25 -3.62 10.00
CA LEU A 46 -6.18 -2.16 9.93
C LEU A 46 -7.17 -1.56 8.93
N VAL A 47 -7.37 -2.20 7.78
CA VAL A 47 -8.24 -1.62 6.73
C VAL A 47 -9.72 -1.60 7.15
N PRO A 48 -10.29 -2.67 7.76
CA PRO A 48 -11.65 -2.60 8.26
C PRO A 48 -11.86 -1.54 9.36
N GLN A 49 -10.84 -1.23 10.16
CA GLN A 49 -10.89 -0.15 11.17
C GLN A 49 -10.99 1.24 10.52
N GLU A 50 -10.51 1.35 9.28
CA GLU A 50 -10.64 2.52 8.43
C GLU A 50 -11.97 2.50 7.64
N ASN A 51 -12.95 1.66 7.99
CA ASN A 51 -14.27 1.61 7.32
C ASN A 51 -14.20 1.40 5.80
N LEU A 52 -13.13 0.78 5.28
CA LEU A 52 -13.01 0.45 3.86
C LEU A 52 -13.46 -1.00 3.61
N PRO A 53 -14.32 -1.27 2.61
CA PRO A 53 -14.70 -2.62 2.24
C PRO A 53 -13.46 -3.47 1.92
N PHE A 54 -13.37 -4.66 2.53
CA PHE A 54 -12.17 -5.49 2.46
C PHE A 54 -12.48 -6.88 1.88
N GLN A 55 -11.65 -7.31 0.94
CA GLN A 55 -11.61 -8.68 0.44
C GLN A 55 -10.18 -9.21 0.56
N SER A 56 -10.06 -10.51 0.88
CA SER A 56 -8.76 -11.14 1.07
C SER A 56 -8.38 -12.07 -0.08
N ILE A 57 -7.07 -12.23 -0.29
CA ILE A 57 -6.47 -13.30 -1.07
C ILE A 57 -5.39 -14.03 -0.25
N ASP A 58 -5.20 -15.33 -0.48
CA ASP A 58 -4.08 -16.09 0.10
C ASP A 58 -2.80 -15.77 -0.67
N ILE A 59 -1.91 -15.02 -0.03
CA ILE A 59 -0.61 -14.66 -0.58
C ILE A 59 0.45 -14.73 0.53
N THR A 60 1.66 -15.15 0.15
CA THR A 60 2.82 -15.13 1.04
C THR A 60 4.02 -14.52 0.33
N GLY A 61 4.90 -13.90 1.10
CA GLY A 61 6.14 -13.35 0.56
C GLY A 61 7.16 -14.40 0.16
N PHE A 62 8.11 -14.01 -0.69
CA PHE A 62 9.27 -14.85 -0.99
C PHE A 62 10.24 -14.88 0.19
N ARG A 63 10.81 -16.06 0.44
CA ARG A 63 11.97 -16.22 1.32
C ARG A 63 13.23 -15.85 0.55
N ARG A 64 14.18 -15.20 1.22
CA ARG A 64 15.48 -14.80 0.63
C ARG A 64 16.32 -15.99 0.13
N LYS A 65 16.11 -17.20 0.67
CA LYS A 65 16.77 -18.43 0.23
C LYS A 65 15.86 -19.20 -0.74
N LEU A 66 16.45 -19.82 -1.77
CA LEU A 66 15.77 -20.80 -2.61
C LEU A 66 15.27 -21.94 -1.73
N SER A 67 13.95 -22.15 -1.73
CA SER A 67 13.29 -23.14 -0.88
C SER A 67 12.00 -23.64 -1.53
N LEU A 68 11.55 -24.84 -1.16
CA LEU A 68 10.25 -25.37 -1.58
C LEU A 68 9.09 -24.42 -1.23
N ASP A 69 9.26 -23.59 -0.20
CA ASP A 69 8.29 -22.56 0.16
C ASP A 69 8.15 -21.47 -0.91
N ASN A 70 9.20 -21.16 -1.68
CA ASN A 70 9.10 -20.22 -2.80
C ASN A 70 8.26 -20.79 -3.95
N VAL A 71 8.27 -22.12 -4.17
CA VAL A 71 7.38 -22.78 -5.14
C VAL A 71 5.92 -22.65 -4.69
N LYS A 72 5.65 -22.83 -3.39
CA LYS A 72 4.32 -22.57 -2.81
C LYS A 72 3.89 -21.12 -2.97
N THR A 73 4.81 -20.17 -2.78
CA THR A 73 4.55 -18.73 -3.01
C THR A 73 4.16 -18.45 -4.47
N ILE A 74 4.82 -19.08 -5.44
CA ILE A 74 4.44 -18.95 -6.87
C ILE A 74 3.04 -19.53 -7.12
N MET A 75 2.73 -20.71 -6.57
CA MET A 75 1.37 -21.28 -6.70
C MET A 75 0.31 -20.37 -6.07
N ARG A 76 0.59 -19.82 -4.89
CA ARG A 76 -0.29 -18.83 -4.25
C ARG A 76 -0.45 -17.57 -5.08
N PHE A 77 0.62 -17.08 -5.71
CA PHE A 77 0.55 -15.94 -6.62
C PHE A 77 -0.46 -16.20 -7.75
N PHE A 78 -0.37 -17.33 -8.45
CA PHE A 78 -1.31 -17.63 -9.54
C PHE A 78 -2.76 -17.80 -9.06
N ARG A 79 -2.97 -18.43 -7.89
CA ARG A 79 -4.31 -18.50 -7.26
C ARG A 79 -4.81 -17.11 -6.89
N GLY A 80 -3.95 -16.27 -6.34
CA GLY A 80 -4.22 -14.86 -6.03
C GLY A 80 -4.60 -14.08 -7.28
N VAL A 81 -3.91 -14.27 -8.41
CA VAL A 81 -4.27 -13.66 -9.70
C VAL A 81 -5.67 -14.11 -10.12
N LYS A 82 -5.98 -15.41 -10.06
CA LYS A 82 -7.30 -15.92 -10.44
C LYS A 82 -8.41 -15.32 -9.56
N ARG A 83 -8.22 -15.30 -8.23
CA ARG A 83 -9.18 -14.69 -7.29
C ARG A 83 -9.32 -13.19 -7.52
N SER A 84 -8.20 -12.49 -7.76
CA SER A 84 -8.21 -11.05 -8.04
C SER A 84 -9.00 -10.75 -9.31
N LYS A 85 -8.83 -11.54 -10.39
CA LYS A 85 -9.63 -11.38 -11.61
C LYS A 85 -11.14 -11.49 -11.34
N THR A 86 -11.56 -12.45 -10.52
CA THR A 86 -12.98 -12.58 -10.13
C THR A 86 -13.45 -11.34 -9.36
N LEU A 87 -12.72 -10.94 -8.32
CA LEU A 87 -13.07 -9.75 -7.53
C LEU A 87 -13.14 -8.47 -8.38
N LEU A 88 -12.20 -8.30 -9.31
CA LEU A 88 -12.16 -7.17 -10.24
C LEU A 88 -13.30 -7.22 -11.27
N ALA A 89 -13.71 -8.41 -11.72
CA ALA A 89 -14.84 -8.56 -12.63
C ALA A 89 -16.19 -8.28 -11.94
N ASP A 90 -16.33 -8.66 -10.67
CA ASP A 90 -17.52 -8.39 -9.87
C ASP A 90 -17.61 -6.90 -9.51
N PHE A 91 -16.49 -6.31 -9.06
CA PHE A 91 -16.43 -4.92 -8.64
C PHE A 91 -16.23 -3.94 -9.81
N LYS A 92 -15.85 -4.36 -11.02
CA LYS A 92 -15.69 -3.50 -12.21
C LYS A 92 -15.07 -2.12 -11.92
N PRO A 93 -13.84 -2.06 -11.37
CA PRO A 93 -13.22 -0.78 -11.02
C PRO A 93 -12.82 0.01 -12.26
N ASP A 94 -12.84 1.33 -12.13
CA ASP A 94 -12.30 2.27 -13.11
C ASP A 94 -10.76 2.33 -13.02
N VAL A 95 -10.20 2.08 -11.84
CA VAL A 95 -8.75 2.08 -11.60
C VAL A 95 -8.37 1.17 -10.44
N VAL A 96 -7.18 0.57 -10.54
CA VAL A 96 -6.55 -0.19 -9.44
C VAL A 96 -5.24 0.48 -9.02
N ILE A 97 -5.11 0.77 -7.72
CA ILE A 97 -3.95 1.44 -7.15
C ILE A 97 -3.24 0.51 -6.16
N GLY A 98 -1.96 0.22 -6.41
CA GLY A 98 -1.12 -0.61 -5.57
C GLY A 98 -0.03 0.18 -4.83
N THR A 99 0.06 0.05 -3.51
CA THR A 99 1.04 0.78 -2.69
C THR A 99 2.18 -0.09 -2.18
N GLY A 100 2.32 -1.31 -2.69
CA GLY A 100 3.43 -2.22 -2.37
C GLY A 100 3.06 -3.36 -1.42
N GLY A 101 4.05 -4.20 -1.13
CA GLY A 101 3.84 -5.47 -0.45
C GLY A 101 3.42 -6.59 -1.41
N TYR A 102 3.62 -7.85 -0.99
CA TYR A 102 3.44 -9.00 -1.89
C TYR A 102 2.02 -9.19 -2.41
N VAL A 103 0.99 -8.69 -1.70
CA VAL A 103 -0.41 -8.72 -2.13
C VAL A 103 -0.67 -7.87 -3.39
N CYS A 104 0.05 -6.75 -3.56
CA CYS A 104 -0.09 -5.92 -4.76
C CYS A 104 0.26 -6.70 -6.04
N GLY A 105 1.21 -7.63 -5.95
CA GLY A 105 1.68 -8.44 -7.07
C GLY A 105 0.54 -9.07 -7.87
N PRO A 106 -0.23 -10.01 -7.30
CA PRO A 106 -1.33 -10.66 -8.02
C PRO A 106 -2.48 -9.71 -8.38
N VAL A 107 -2.79 -8.72 -7.53
CA VAL A 107 -3.94 -7.82 -7.73
C VAL A 107 -3.71 -6.86 -8.90
N VAL A 108 -2.61 -6.11 -8.87
CA VAL A 108 -2.28 -5.14 -9.94
C VAL A 108 -1.95 -5.86 -11.24
N TYR A 109 -1.25 -7.01 -11.15
CA TYR A 109 -1.00 -7.84 -12.34
C TYR A 109 -2.30 -8.33 -12.98
N ALA A 110 -3.28 -8.76 -12.20
CA ALA A 110 -4.59 -9.16 -12.71
C ALA A 110 -5.30 -8.00 -13.39
N ALA A 111 -5.30 -6.82 -12.77
CA ALA A 111 -5.92 -5.61 -13.32
C ALA A 111 -5.29 -5.19 -14.67
N ALA A 112 -3.96 -5.12 -14.73
CA ALA A 112 -3.25 -4.81 -15.95
C ALA A 112 -3.52 -5.83 -17.07
N LYS A 113 -3.67 -7.11 -16.74
CA LYS A 113 -4.04 -8.17 -17.71
C LYS A 113 -5.50 -8.12 -18.15
N LEU A 114 -6.37 -7.46 -17.40
CA LEU A 114 -7.76 -7.21 -17.78
C LEU A 114 -7.92 -5.87 -18.53
N GLY A 115 -6.85 -5.11 -18.72
CA GLY A 115 -6.90 -3.79 -19.37
C GLY A 115 -7.50 -2.70 -18.49
N ILE A 116 -7.62 -2.94 -17.18
CA ILE A 116 -8.07 -1.93 -16.22
C ILE A 116 -6.90 -0.96 -15.96
N PRO A 117 -7.12 0.38 -15.96
CA PRO A 117 -6.09 1.35 -15.61
C PRO A 117 -5.44 1.04 -14.26
N THR A 118 -4.10 1.13 -14.22
CA THR A 118 -3.31 0.74 -13.05
C THR A 118 -2.28 1.79 -12.65
N ILE A 119 -2.22 2.07 -11.35
CA ILE A 119 -1.20 2.91 -10.74
C ILE A 119 -0.49 2.10 -9.66
N ILE A 120 0.83 2.16 -9.60
CA ILE A 120 1.57 1.72 -8.42
C ILE A 120 2.29 2.89 -7.78
N HIS A 121 2.49 2.84 -6.47
CA HIS A 121 3.19 3.88 -5.73
C HIS A 121 4.34 3.28 -4.91
N GLU A 122 5.53 3.88 -5.01
CA GLU A 122 6.72 3.49 -4.25
C GLU A 122 7.04 4.53 -3.17
N GLN A 123 6.97 4.10 -1.91
CA GLN A 123 7.21 4.96 -0.75
C GLN A 123 8.69 5.01 -0.36
N ASN A 124 9.48 4.01 -0.77
CA ASN A 124 10.85 3.84 -0.31
C ASN A 124 11.84 4.51 -1.27
N ALA A 125 13.00 4.90 -0.75
CA ALA A 125 14.11 5.38 -1.57
C ALA A 125 14.68 4.28 -2.46
N ILE A 126 14.64 3.03 -2.00
CA ILE A 126 15.02 1.84 -2.78
C ILE A 126 13.75 1.06 -3.11
N PRO A 127 13.39 0.90 -4.40
CA PRO A 127 12.17 0.22 -4.79
C PRO A 127 12.05 -1.21 -4.26
N GLY A 128 10.85 -1.55 -3.81
CA GLY A 128 10.51 -2.92 -3.42
C GLY A 128 10.44 -3.86 -4.63
N LEU A 129 10.77 -5.14 -4.42
CA LEU A 129 10.73 -6.17 -5.48
C LEU A 129 9.38 -6.25 -6.19
N THR A 130 8.27 -6.12 -5.45
CA THR A 130 6.93 -6.15 -6.02
C THR A 130 6.69 -4.97 -6.96
N ASN A 131 7.08 -3.75 -6.59
CA ASN A 131 6.92 -2.57 -7.44
C ASN A 131 7.86 -2.63 -8.65
N GLN A 132 9.09 -3.12 -8.48
CA GLN A 132 9.99 -3.36 -9.61
C GLN A 132 9.44 -4.39 -10.61
N PHE A 133 8.73 -5.40 -10.14
CA PHE A 133 8.04 -6.35 -10.99
C PHE A 133 6.83 -5.72 -11.69
N LEU A 134 5.97 -5.03 -10.92
CA LEU A 134 4.73 -4.44 -11.41
C LEU A 134 4.93 -3.25 -12.35
N SER A 135 6.04 -2.52 -12.23
CA SER A 135 6.33 -1.35 -13.07
C SER A 135 6.28 -1.65 -14.57
N ARG A 136 6.56 -2.89 -14.96
CA ARG A 136 6.50 -3.35 -16.36
C ARG A 136 5.07 -3.49 -16.90
N TYR A 137 4.09 -3.52 -16.02
CA TYR A 137 2.68 -3.79 -16.33
C TYR A 137 1.80 -2.60 -16.01
N ALA A 138 2.11 -1.87 -14.94
CA ALA A 138 1.35 -0.71 -14.50
C ALA A 138 1.42 0.44 -15.52
N ASP A 139 0.34 1.22 -15.61
CA ASP A 139 0.29 2.36 -16.52
C ASP A 139 1.08 3.57 -15.98
N THR A 140 1.10 3.73 -14.66
CA THR A 140 1.88 4.78 -14.00
C THR A 140 2.53 4.28 -12.72
N VAL A 141 3.79 4.67 -12.50
CA VAL A 141 4.51 4.52 -11.24
C VAL A 141 4.65 5.89 -10.59
N ALA A 142 4.02 6.08 -9.44
CA ALA A 142 4.19 7.26 -8.61
C ALA A 142 5.32 7.03 -7.59
N VAL A 143 6.18 8.03 -7.38
CA VAL A 143 7.31 7.92 -6.46
C VAL A 143 7.31 9.02 -5.40
N SER A 144 7.81 8.67 -4.21
CA SER A 144 7.87 9.59 -3.07
C SER A 144 9.08 10.51 -3.01
N PHE A 145 10.16 10.20 -3.73
CA PHE A 145 11.39 10.99 -3.71
C PHE A 145 11.66 11.57 -5.08
N GLU A 146 11.89 12.88 -5.15
CA GLU A 146 12.22 13.55 -6.40
C GLU A 146 13.52 12.96 -6.99
N GLY A 147 13.52 12.68 -8.29
CA GLY A 147 14.63 12.04 -9.00
C GLY A 147 14.68 10.52 -8.90
N SER A 148 13.81 9.89 -8.09
CA SER A 148 13.77 8.42 -7.96
C SER A 148 13.02 7.71 -9.09
N GLU A 149 12.39 8.45 -10.01
CA GLU A 149 11.70 7.95 -11.20
C GLU A 149 12.61 7.04 -12.05
N GLY A 150 13.90 7.40 -12.16
CA GLY A 150 14.92 6.63 -12.88
C GLY A 150 15.13 5.21 -12.35
N SER A 151 14.66 4.91 -11.14
CA SER A 151 14.68 3.56 -10.55
C SER A 151 13.69 2.60 -11.23
N PHE A 152 12.80 3.11 -12.08
CA PHE A 152 11.81 2.35 -12.83
C PHE A 152 11.98 2.48 -14.35
N PRO A 153 13.12 2.08 -14.93
CA PRO A 153 13.41 2.27 -16.36
C PRO A 153 12.49 1.46 -17.29
N LYS A 154 11.71 0.52 -16.72
CA LYS A 154 10.74 -0.31 -17.47
C LYS A 154 9.29 0.16 -17.31
N ALA A 155 9.06 1.24 -16.57
CA ALA A 155 7.74 1.82 -16.43
C ALA A 155 7.31 2.51 -17.73
N LYS A 156 6.03 2.42 -18.08
CA LYS A 156 5.45 3.23 -19.17
C LYS A 156 5.53 4.72 -18.85
N ARG A 157 5.28 5.06 -17.58
CA ARG A 157 5.33 6.41 -17.04
C ARG A 157 5.74 6.34 -15.58
N ALA A 158 6.69 7.18 -15.17
CA ALA A 158 7.06 7.39 -13.78
C ALA A 158 6.91 8.88 -13.45
N ILE A 159 6.32 9.21 -12.30
CA ILE A 159 6.07 10.59 -11.87
C ILE A 159 6.36 10.76 -10.37
N TYR A 160 6.96 11.89 -10.00
CA TYR A 160 7.07 12.30 -8.61
C TYR A 160 5.73 12.85 -8.08
N THR A 161 5.30 12.34 -6.92
CA THR A 161 4.07 12.78 -6.24
C THR A 161 4.28 13.08 -4.75
N GLY A 162 5.47 12.79 -4.21
CA GLY A 162 5.67 12.72 -2.76
C GLY A 162 4.97 11.49 -2.15
N ASN A 163 4.96 11.40 -0.82
CA ASN A 163 4.30 10.30 -0.10
C ASN A 163 2.88 10.70 0.31
N PRO A 164 1.82 9.94 -0.09
CA PRO A 164 0.43 10.27 0.23
C PRO A 164 0.14 10.46 1.71
N ARG A 165 0.93 9.85 2.61
CA ARG A 165 0.71 10.00 4.06
C ARG A 165 1.24 11.32 4.64
N ALA A 166 2.18 12.00 3.96
CA ALA A 166 2.79 13.22 4.48
C ALA A 166 1.79 14.37 4.65
N THR A 167 0.71 14.38 3.86
CA THR A 167 -0.36 15.39 3.92
C THR A 167 -1.05 15.42 5.28
N THR A 168 -1.18 14.28 5.98
CA THR A 168 -1.81 14.23 7.31
C THR A 168 -1.02 15.02 8.35
N VAL A 169 0.30 15.11 8.22
CA VAL A 169 1.17 15.87 9.14
C VAL A 169 1.02 17.37 8.90
N LEU A 170 0.84 17.79 7.64
CA LEU A 170 0.65 19.21 7.30
C LEU A 170 -0.61 19.81 7.95
N SER A 171 -1.65 18.99 8.14
CA SER A 171 -2.89 19.38 8.83
C SER A 171 -2.86 19.24 10.35
N ALA A 172 -1.74 18.81 10.94
CA ALA A 172 -1.68 18.56 12.38
C ALA A 172 -1.69 19.85 13.20
N ASN A 173 -2.46 19.88 14.30
CA ASN A 173 -2.49 21.00 15.24
C ASN A 173 -1.64 20.66 16.47
N ARG A 174 -0.63 21.51 16.73
CA ARG A 174 0.34 21.33 17.82
C ARG A 174 -0.35 21.31 19.19
N GLU A 175 -1.20 22.29 19.48
CA GLU A 175 -1.86 22.45 20.79
C GLU A 175 -2.75 21.25 21.12
N ARG A 176 -3.54 20.78 20.15
CA ARG A 176 -4.36 19.57 20.29
C ARG A 176 -3.51 18.33 20.55
N GLY A 177 -2.33 18.24 19.94
CA GLY A 177 -1.40 17.14 20.17
C GLY A 177 -0.85 17.11 21.60
N PHE A 178 -0.47 18.26 22.15
CA PHE A 178 -0.05 18.36 23.56
C PHE A 178 -1.20 18.03 24.51
N ALA A 179 -2.40 18.59 24.25
CA ALA A 179 -3.59 18.35 25.06
C ALA A 179 -4.01 16.87 25.07
N SER A 180 -3.96 16.17 23.94
CA SER A 180 -4.37 14.76 23.85
C SER A 180 -3.43 13.82 24.61
N LEU A 181 -2.18 14.22 24.81
CA LEU A 181 -1.19 13.48 25.60
C LEU A 181 -1.16 13.89 27.08
N GLY A 182 -1.89 14.95 27.46
CA GLY A 182 -1.85 15.51 28.82
C GLY A 182 -0.48 16.14 29.16
N ILE A 183 0.27 16.59 28.16
CA ILE A 183 1.62 17.15 28.34
C ILE A 183 1.54 18.68 28.27
N PRO A 184 2.24 19.43 29.15
CA PRO A 184 2.29 20.89 29.07
C PRO A 184 2.83 21.38 27.73
N MET A 185 2.27 22.48 27.22
CA MET A 185 2.80 23.13 26.02
C MET A 185 4.29 23.42 26.19
N GLU A 186 5.06 23.16 25.13
CA GLU A 186 6.51 23.38 25.06
C GLU A 186 7.38 22.45 25.91
N ALA A 187 6.80 21.49 26.65
CA ALA A 187 7.59 20.47 27.32
C ALA A 187 8.47 19.71 26.30
N PRO A 188 9.74 19.42 26.62
CA PRO A 188 10.57 18.60 25.77
C PRO A 188 9.99 17.18 25.68
N ILE A 189 9.75 16.71 24.46
CA ILE A 189 9.21 15.37 24.19
C ILE A 189 10.24 14.57 23.41
N VAL A 190 10.52 13.35 23.88
CA VAL A 190 11.26 12.34 23.13
C VAL A 190 10.26 11.30 22.62
N LEU A 191 10.05 11.26 21.31
CA LEU A 191 9.23 10.25 20.66
C LEU A 191 10.11 9.07 20.21
N ILE A 192 9.82 7.88 20.71
CA ILE A 192 10.50 6.65 20.34
C ILE A 192 9.61 5.84 19.39
N VAL A 193 10.07 5.62 18.16
CA VAL A 193 9.32 4.88 17.13
C VAL A 193 10.11 3.64 16.68
N GLY A 194 9.58 2.45 16.97
CA GLY A 194 10.17 1.17 16.53
C GLY A 194 9.74 0.71 15.13
N GLY A 195 8.93 1.50 14.42
CA GLY A 195 8.32 1.13 13.15
C GLY A 195 7.18 0.11 13.29
N SER A 196 6.52 -0.23 12.18
CA SER A 196 5.26 -1.01 12.22
C SER A 196 5.40 -2.45 12.70
N ARG A 197 6.63 -2.97 12.79
CA ARG A 197 6.93 -4.32 13.29
C ARG A 197 7.61 -4.30 14.66
N GLY A 198 7.79 -3.11 15.24
CA GLY A 198 8.62 -2.90 16.42
C GLY A 198 10.12 -3.02 16.12
N ALA A 199 10.92 -2.52 17.06
CA ALA A 199 12.37 -2.60 17.02
C ALA A 199 12.86 -3.27 18.30
N LYS A 200 13.30 -4.54 18.21
CA LYS A 200 13.72 -5.32 19.37
C LYS A 200 14.81 -4.62 20.19
N ALA A 201 15.79 -4.03 19.51
CA ALA A 201 16.88 -3.30 20.16
C ALA A 201 16.42 -2.09 20.99
N ILE A 202 15.27 -1.48 20.64
CA ILE A 202 14.67 -0.40 21.43
C ILE A 202 13.86 -0.98 22.60
N ASN A 203 13.13 -2.07 22.35
CA ASN A 203 12.26 -2.68 23.36
C ASN A 203 13.04 -3.39 24.49
N ASP A 204 14.27 -3.84 24.19
CA ASP A 204 15.17 -4.49 25.15
C ASP A 204 16.15 -3.50 25.82
N ALA A 205 16.06 -2.20 25.51
CA ALA A 205 16.96 -1.16 26.03
C ALA A 205 16.59 -0.69 27.44
#